data_AF-A0A6F9AER1-F1
#
_entry.id   AF-A0A6F9AER1-F1
#
_cell.length_a   1.000
_cell.length_b   1.000
_cell.length_c   1.000
_cell.angle_alpha   90.00
_cell.angle_beta   90.00
_cell.angle_gamma   90.00
#
_symmetry.space_group_name_H-M   'P 1'
#
loop_
_entity.id
_entity.type
_entity.pdbx_description
1 polymer ?
#
loop_
_entity_poly.entity_id
_entity_poly.type
_entity_poly.pdbx_seq_one_letter_code
_entity_poly.pdbx_strand_id
1 'polypeptide(L)'
;MADQSNIQSAASKSIRPFKSSEEYLYAMKEDLAEWFNTLYELDITADTFMEGLETGCALCRHANNVNRAALDFQLECPEAAQSLRMPTKDVVFQSRNVVPGSFLARDNVSNFIGWCRQELWIKDVLMFETNDIVEKCNEKNFVLCLLEVARRGAKFGMLAPMLIQLEEEIEEEIRDQENLGEPNPSLLPISRAFVRKESVVDKPEPAPYAHWQQKQRVLCDMRNLDELVDAASLICVCVFAS
;
A
#
# COMPACT_ATOMS: atom_id res chain seq x y z
N MET A 1 12.66 -23.57 3.69
CA MET A 1 13.91 -22.82 3.97
C MET A 1 14.12 -21.64 3.00
N ALA A 2 13.08 -21.03 2.45
CA ALA A 2 13.19 -19.91 1.50
C ALA A 2 12.80 -18.55 2.08
N ASP A 3 12.22 -18.49 3.29
CA ASP A 3 11.50 -17.30 3.72
C ASP A 3 12.32 -16.27 4.48
N GLN A 4 13.53 -16.56 4.97
CA GLN A 4 14.33 -15.54 5.67
C GLN A 4 14.96 -14.50 4.71
N SER A 5 15.14 -14.82 3.42
CA SER A 5 16.02 -14.03 2.54
C SER A 5 15.45 -12.67 2.12
N ASN A 6 14.14 -12.55 1.87
CA ASN A 6 13.58 -11.32 1.29
C ASN A 6 13.55 -10.14 2.27
N ILE A 7 13.15 -10.38 3.52
CA ILE A 7 13.16 -9.32 4.54
C ILE A 7 14.59 -8.97 4.96
N GLN A 8 15.48 -9.95 5.09
CA GLN A 8 16.89 -9.69 5.39
C GLN A 8 17.57 -8.89 4.26
N SER A 9 17.24 -9.19 3.01
CA SER A 9 17.72 -8.47 1.83
C SER A 9 17.23 -7.02 1.81
N ALA A 10 15.93 -6.78 2.07
CA ALA A 10 15.38 -5.43 2.17
C ALA A 10 15.98 -4.65 3.34
N ALA A 11 16.05 -5.25 4.53
CA ALA A 11 16.64 -4.63 5.72
C ALA A 11 18.10 -4.18 5.52
N SER A 12 18.89 -4.97 4.77
CA SER A 12 20.29 -4.67 4.45
C SER A 12 20.47 -3.58 3.39
N LYS A 13 19.45 -3.32 2.56
CA LYS A 13 19.46 -2.33 1.47
C LYS A 13 18.81 -1.00 1.86
N SER A 14 18.27 -0.88 3.07
CA SER A 14 17.68 0.36 3.59
C SER A 14 18.70 1.50 3.63
N ILE A 15 18.25 2.73 3.36
CA ILE A 15 19.06 3.98 3.42
C ILE A 15 19.73 4.14 4.78
N ARG A 16 19.09 3.65 5.85
CA ARG A 16 19.73 3.35 7.13
C ARG A 16 19.61 1.85 7.39
N PRO A 17 20.72 1.09 7.37
CA PRO A 17 20.67 -0.35 7.57
C PRO A 17 20.05 -0.67 8.92
N PHE A 18 19.03 -1.54 8.91
CA PHE A 18 18.47 -2.08 10.16
C PHE A 18 19.47 -3.04 10.79
N LYS A 19 19.54 -3.05 12.13
CA LYS A 19 20.47 -3.92 12.86
C LYS A 19 20.03 -5.38 12.79
N SER A 20 18.75 -5.65 12.54
CA SER A 20 18.20 -6.99 12.35
C SER A 20 16.95 -6.99 11.45
N SER A 21 16.59 -8.17 10.96
CA SER A 21 15.30 -8.40 10.28
C SER A 21 14.09 -8.18 11.19
N GLU A 22 14.28 -8.32 12.50
CA GLU A 22 13.24 -8.13 13.51
C GLU A 22 12.93 -6.64 13.71
N GLU A 23 13.95 -5.78 13.74
CA GLU A 23 13.78 -4.32 13.80
C GLU A 23 13.03 -3.79 12.56
N TYR A 24 13.32 -4.35 11.39
CA TYR A 24 12.60 -4.01 10.15
C TYR A 24 11.14 -4.47 10.19
N LEU A 25 10.88 -5.68 10.68
CA LEU A 25 9.52 -6.19 10.84
C LEU A 25 8.73 -5.35 11.86
N TYR A 26 9.38 -4.90 12.93
CA TYR A 26 8.78 -4.02 13.92
C TYR A 26 8.35 -2.69 13.30
N ALA A 27 9.21 -2.06 12.49
CA ALA A 27 8.87 -0.82 11.78
C ALA A 27 7.68 -1.00 10.82
N MET A 28 7.60 -2.15 10.12
CA MET A 28 6.43 -2.48 9.29
C MET A 28 5.15 -2.65 10.12
N LYS A 29 5.23 -3.28 11.30
CA LYS A 29 4.09 -3.40 12.21
C LYS A 29 3.63 -2.04 12.73
N GLU A 30 4.57 -1.15 13.04
CA GLU A 30 4.27 0.20 13.52
C GLU A 30 3.48 1.00 12.47
N ASP A 31 3.96 1.00 11.22
CA ASP A 31 3.28 1.68 10.11
C ASP A 31 1.88 1.09 9.83
N LEU A 32 1.75 -0.24 9.83
CA LEU A 32 0.45 -0.90 9.68
C LEU A 32 -0.50 -0.61 10.86
N ALA A 33 0.02 -0.53 12.09
CA ALA A 33 -0.78 -0.22 13.27
C ALA A 33 -1.34 1.22 13.17
N GLU A 34 -0.49 2.19 12.84
CA GLU A 34 -0.91 3.59 12.62
C GLU A 34 -1.96 3.69 11.51
N TRP A 35 -1.75 2.97 10.41
CA TRP A 35 -2.69 2.90 9.30
C TRP A 35 -4.06 2.34 9.71
N PHE A 36 -4.11 1.20 10.42
CA PHE A 36 -5.36 0.61 10.90
C PHE A 36 -6.06 1.49 11.95
N ASN A 37 -5.30 2.12 12.85
CA ASN A 37 -5.85 3.05 13.84
C ASN A 37 -6.53 4.24 13.16
N THR A 38 -5.89 4.80 12.13
CA THR A 38 -6.42 5.92 11.34
C THR A 38 -7.72 5.54 10.61
N LEU A 39 -7.81 4.33 10.06
CA LEU A 39 -8.98 3.88 9.29
C LEU A 39 -10.16 3.41 10.15
N TYR A 40 -9.89 2.87 11.34
CA TYR A 40 -10.89 2.12 12.11
C TYR A 40 -11.03 2.55 13.57
N GLU A 41 -10.38 3.64 13.98
CA GLU A 41 -10.39 4.17 15.35
C GLU A 41 -9.98 3.08 16.37
N LEU A 42 -8.92 2.36 16.03
CA LEU A 42 -8.33 1.35 16.90
C LEU A 42 -7.21 1.96 17.75
N ASP A 43 -6.80 1.22 18.78
CA ASP A 43 -5.68 1.57 19.67
C ASP A 43 -4.65 0.44 19.67
N ILE A 44 -4.06 0.21 18.50
CA ILE A 44 -3.08 -0.85 18.24
C ILE A 44 -1.69 -0.25 18.18
N THR A 45 -0.71 -0.96 18.73
CA THR A 45 0.72 -0.64 18.66
C THR A 45 1.46 -1.77 17.94
N ALA A 46 2.74 -1.57 17.61
CA ALA A 46 3.56 -2.64 17.02
C ALA A 46 3.67 -3.90 17.91
N ASP A 47 3.63 -3.72 19.23
CA ASP A 47 3.65 -4.81 20.22
C ASP A 47 2.30 -5.54 20.30
N THR A 48 1.20 -4.81 20.24
CA THR A 48 -0.17 -5.36 20.31
C THR A 48 -0.76 -5.69 18.94
N PHE A 49 0.02 -5.56 17.85
CA PHE A 49 -0.46 -5.65 16.48
C PHE A 49 -1.22 -6.93 16.16
N MET A 50 -0.64 -8.08 16.54
CA MET A 50 -1.26 -9.39 16.30
C MET A 50 -2.55 -9.54 17.12
N GLU A 51 -2.51 -9.17 18.41
CA GLU A 51 -3.64 -9.29 19.35
C GLU A 51 -4.81 -8.39 18.94
N GLY A 52 -4.52 -7.15 18.56
CA GLY A 52 -5.53 -6.18 18.13
C GLY A 52 -6.33 -6.62 16.90
N LEU A 53 -5.74 -7.46 16.06
CA LEU A 53 -6.35 -7.95 14.81
C LEU A 53 -6.84 -9.40 14.90
N GLU A 54 -6.63 -10.11 16.03
CA GLU A 54 -6.86 -11.55 16.10
C GLU A 54 -8.33 -11.99 16.08
N THR A 55 -9.26 -11.06 16.32
CA THR A 55 -10.69 -11.30 16.14
C THR A 55 -11.10 -11.39 14.67
N GLY A 56 -10.23 -10.96 13.74
CA GLY A 56 -10.50 -10.86 12.31
C GLY A 56 -11.53 -9.79 11.93
N CYS A 57 -12.15 -9.10 12.89
CA CYS A 57 -13.23 -8.15 12.62
C CYS A 57 -12.76 -6.93 11.82
N ALA A 58 -11.63 -6.34 12.23
CA ALA A 58 -11.03 -5.20 11.52
C ALA A 58 -10.56 -5.60 10.11
N LEU A 59 -10.02 -6.82 9.96
CA LEU A 59 -9.58 -7.35 8.67
C LEU A 59 -10.75 -7.51 7.68
N CYS A 60 -11.84 -8.16 8.10
CA CYS A 60 -13.02 -8.32 7.26
C CYS A 60 -13.70 -6.98 6.95
N ARG A 61 -13.73 -6.05 7.91
CA ARG A 61 -14.20 -4.68 7.68
C ARG A 61 -13.34 -3.98 6.63
N HIS A 62 -12.02 -4.15 6.70
CA HIS A 62 -11.10 -3.59 5.71
C HIS A 62 -11.35 -4.14 4.31
N ALA A 63 -11.46 -5.45 4.17
CA ALA A 63 -11.80 -6.08 2.89
C ALA A 63 -13.07 -5.50 2.24
N ASN A 64 -14.15 -5.34 3.02
CA ASN A 64 -15.39 -4.77 2.51
C ASN A 64 -15.26 -3.27 2.16
N ASN A 65 -14.40 -2.54 2.85
CA ASN A 65 -14.10 -1.16 2.49
C ASN A 65 -13.28 -1.06 1.20
N VAL A 66 -12.36 -2.00 0.96
CA VAL A 66 -11.63 -2.11 -0.33
C VAL A 66 -12.61 -2.38 -1.47
N ASN A 67 -13.57 -3.29 -1.29
CA ASN A 67 -14.61 -3.53 -2.29
C ASN A 67 -15.43 -2.26 -2.58
N ARG A 68 -15.79 -1.50 -1.53
CA ARG A 68 -16.53 -0.24 -1.69
C ARG A 68 -15.69 0.80 -2.43
N ALA A 69 -14.44 0.99 -2.05
CA ALA A 69 -13.53 1.91 -2.74
C ALA A 69 -13.32 1.52 -4.20
N ALA A 70 -13.22 0.23 -4.50
CA ALA A 70 -13.15 -0.26 -5.87
C ALA A 70 -14.42 0.05 -6.67
N LEU A 71 -15.60 -0.12 -6.07
CA LEU A 71 -16.87 0.24 -6.72
C LEU A 71 -16.95 1.75 -6.99
N ASP A 72 -16.62 2.58 -5.99
CA ASP A 72 -16.62 4.03 -6.11
C ASP A 72 -15.63 4.47 -7.20
N PHE A 73 -14.42 3.92 -7.22
CA PHE A 73 -13.42 4.15 -8.26
C PHE A 73 -13.93 3.77 -9.66
N GLN A 74 -14.65 2.66 -9.80
CA GLN A 74 -15.22 2.24 -11.08
C GLN A 74 -16.27 3.23 -11.60
N LEU A 75 -17.05 3.84 -10.70
CA LEU A 75 -18.06 4.84 -11.05
C LEU A 75 -17.43 6.19 -11.41
N GLU A 76 -16.37 6.59 -10.70
CA GLU A 76 -15.66 7.84 -10.92
C GLU A 76 -14.74 7.79 -12.16
N CYS A 77 -14.09 6.65 -12.42
CA CYS A 77 -13.09 6.49 -13.48
C CYS A 77 -13.28 5.16 -14.25
N PRO A 78 -14.36 5.02 -15.05
CA PRO A 78 -14.72 3.75 -15.69
C PRO A 78 -13.69 3.25 -16.71
N GLU A 79 -13.01 4.14 -17.43
CA GLU A 79 -11.98 3.79 -18.41
C GLU A 79 -10.73 3.24 -17.72
N ALA A 80 -10.24 3.92 -16.68
CA ALA A 80 -9.13 3.43 -15.86
C ALA A 80 -9.47 2.09 -15.19
N ALA A 81 -10.71 1.91 -14.72
CA ALA A 81 -11.17 0.66 -14.10
C ALA A 81 -11.19 -0.54 -15.06
N GLN A 82 -11.37 -0.35 -16.37
CA GLN A 82 -11.32 -1.45 -17.35
C GLN A 82 -9.94 -2.12 -17.43
N SER A 83 -8.88 -1.38 -17.12
CA SER A 83 -7.51 -1.89 -17.08
C SER A 83 -7.18 -2.64 -15.79
N LEU A 84 -8.04 -2.54 -14.78
CA LEU A 84 -7.83 -3.12 -13.46
C LEU A 84 -8.78 -4.29 -13.20
N ARG A 85 -8.31 -5.23 -12.38
CA ARG A 85 -9.16 -6.30 -11.88
C ARG A 85 -9.82 -5.85 -10.58
N MET A 86 -11.14 -5.76 -10.58
CA MET A 86 -11.91 -5.18 -9.49
C MET A 86 -12.40 -6.25 -8.49
N PRO A 87 -12.20 -6.08 -7.18
CA PRO A 87 -12.83 -6.90 -6.17
C PRO A 87 -14.31 -6.54 -6.06
N THR A 88 -15.18 -7.53 -5.89
CA THR A 88 -16.64 -7.35 -5.92
C THR A 88 -17.39 -8.09 -4.82
N LYS A 89 -16.78 -9.12 -4.22
CA LYS A 89 -17.46 -9.96 -3.23
C LYS A 89 -17.10 -9.55 -1.82
N ASP A 90 -18.13 -9.18 -1.05
CA ASP A 90 -17.98 -8.89 0.37
C ASP A 90 -17.65 -10.14 1.19
N VAL A 91 -16.84 -9.90 2.21
CA VAL A 91 -16.52 -10.84 3.28
C VAL A 91 -17.64 -10.81 4.29
N VAL A 92 -18.27 -11.98 4.49
CA VAL A 92 -19.22 -12.19 5.58
C VAL A 92 -18.43 -12.51 6.85
N PHE A 93 -18.74 -11.82 7.95
CA PHE A 93 -18.04 -12.01 9.21
C PHE A 93 -18.97 -11.73 10.40
N GLN A 94 -18.67 -12.36 11.54
CA GLN A 94 -19.30 -12.02 12.81
C GLN A 94 -18.60 -10.79 13.40
N SER A 95 -19.36 -9.75 13.75
CA SER A 95 -18.82 -8.51 14.30
C SER A 95 -19.10 -8.33 15.80
N ARG A 96 -20.03 -9.11 16.36
CA ARG A 96 -20.46 -8.98 17.75
C ARG A 96 -20.07 -10.21 18.56
N ASN A 97 -19.67 -9.98 19.81
CA ASN A 97 -19.31 -11.03 20.76
C ASN A 97 -18.24 -12.01 20.24
N VAL A 98 -17.34 -11.52 19.38
CA VAL A 98 -16.20 -12.30 18.91
C VAL A 98 -15.11 -12.22 19.96
N VAL A 99 -14.87 -13.35 20.62
CA VAL A 99 -13.79 -13.48 21.58
C VAL A 99 -12.50 -13.83 20.83
N PRO A 100 -11.38 -13.17 21.12
CA PRO A 100 -10.09 -13.55 20.58
C PRO A 100 -9.76 -15.04 20.78
N GLY A 101 -9.13 -15.68 19.79
CA GLY A 101 -8.82 -17.13 19.80
C GLY A 101 -10.02 -18.07 19.68
N SER A 102 -11.27 -17.57 19.63
CA SER A 102 -12.47 -18.40 19.45
C SER A 102 -12.61 -18.95 18.03
N PHE A 103 -13.49 -19.94 17.84
CA PHE A 103 -13.85 -20.43 16.50
C PHE A 103 -14.41 -19.34 15.60
N LEU A 104 -15.17 -18.38 16.13
CA LEU A 104 -15.70 -17.25 15.37
C LEU A 104 -14.59 -16.30 14.90
N ALA A 105 -13.59 -16.05 15.75
CA ALA A 105 -12.42 -15.26 15.38
C ALA A 105 -11.64 -15.94 14.26
N ARG A 106 -11.38 -17.25 14.38
CA ARG A 106 -10.71 -18.03 13.33
C ARG A 106 -11.49 -18.06 12.02
N ASP A 107 -12.82 -18.17 12.08
CA ASP A 107 -13.69 -18.14 10.89
C ASP A 107 -13.62 -16.79 10.18
N ASN A 108 -13.70 -15.68 10.92
CA ASN A 108 -13.50 -14.34 10.36
C ASN A 108 -12.15 -14.21 9.63
N VAL A 109 -11.05 -14.61 10.29
CA VAL A 109 -9.71 -14.57 9.68
C VAL A 109 -9.64 -15.46 8.44
N SER A 110 -10.23 -16.65 8.48
CA SER A 110 -10.31 -17.55 7.32
C SER A 110 -11.05 -16.91 6.14
N ASN A 111 -12.16 -16.23 6.40
CA ASN A 111 -12.94 -15.54 5.38
C ASN A 111 -12.14 -14.39 4.75
N PHE A 112 -11.39 -13.62 5.56
CA PHE A 112 -10.47 -12.60 5.07
C PHE A 112 -9.36 -13.18 4.20
N ILE A 113 -8.69 -14.25 4.64
CA ILE A 113 -7.67 -14.96 3.85
C ILE A 113 -8.24 -15.44 2.51
N GLY A 114 -9.46 -16.00 2.53
CA GLY A 114 -10.18 -16.40 1.32
C GLY A 114 -10.38 -15.24 0.34
N TRP A 115 -10.79 -14.09 0.86
CA TRP A 115 -10.98 -12.87 0.07
C TRP A 115 -9.67 -12.32 -0.50
N CYS A 116 -8.59 -12.25 0.28
CA CYS A 116 -7.27 -11.83 -0.23
C CYS A 116 -6.82 -12.63 -1.45
N ARG A 117 -7.05 -13.95 -1.43
CA ARG A 117 -6.71 -14.83 -2.56
C ARG A 117 -7.65 -14.63 -3.75
N GLN A 118 -8.95 -14.52 -3.52
CA GLN A 118 -9.97 -14.58 -4.56
C GLN A 118 -10.25 -13.23 -5.21
N GLU A 119 -10.27 -12.16 -4.42
CA GLU A 119 -10.68 -10.81 -4.82
C GLU A 119 -9.50 -9.86 -4.97
N LEU A 120 -8.38 -10.10 -4.29
CA LEU A 120 -7.15 -9.31 -4.50
C LEU A 120 -6.02 -10.06 -5.21
N TRP A 121 -6.15 -11.37 -5.47
CA TRP A 121 -5.11 -12.18 -6.16
C TRP A 121 -3.74 -12.03 -5.53
N ILE A 122 -3.70 -12.02 -4.19
CA ILE A 122 -2.46 -12.06 -3.43
C ILE A 122 -1.86 -13.46 -3.61
N LYS A 123 -0.57 -13.52 -3.93
CA LYS A 123 0.16 -14.78 -4.17
C LYS A 123 0.28 -15.54 -2.87
N ASP A 124 0.15 -16.87 -2.91
CA ASP A 124 0.20 -17.73 -1.70
C ASP A 124 1.50 -17.57 -0.90
N VAL A 125 2.62 -17.19 -1.53
CA VAL A 125 3.90 -16.91 -0.84
C VAL A 125 3.83 -15.73 0.14
N LEU A 126 2.86 -14.82 -0.03
CA LEU A 126 2.61 -13.70 0.87
C LEU A 126 1.47 -13.98 1.85
N MET A 127 0.75 -15.09 1.67
CA MET A 127 -0.42 -15.42 2.49
C MET A 127 0.02 -15.99 3.85
N PHE A 128 -0.81 -15.73 4.85
CA PHE A 128 -0.69 -16.29 6.19
C PHE A 128 -1.85 -17.25 6.48
N GLU A 129 -1.74 -18.03 7.54
CA GLU A 129 -2.76 -18.96 8.03
C GLU A 129 -3.46 -18.43 9.28
N THR A 130 -4.66 -18.91 9.56
CA THR A 130 -5.41 -18.50 10.77
C THR A 130 -4.64 -18.76 12.07
N ASN A 131 -3.85 -19.83 12.12
CA ASN A 131 -3.04 -20.16 13.29
C ASN A 131 -1.85 -19.21 13.46
N ASP A 132 -1.34 -18.59 12.40
CA ASP A 132 -0.19 -17.67 12.47
C ASP A 132 -0.47 -16.47 13.38
N ILE A 133 -1.73 -16.01 13.39
CA ILE A 133 -2.18 -14.93 14.27
C ILE A 133 -2.36 -15.42 15.70
N VAL A 134 -3.07 -16.53 15.89
CA VAL A 134 -3.45 -17.04 17.22
C VAL A 134 -2.24 -17.52 18.02
N GLU A 135 -1.31 -18.20 17.34
CA GLU A 135 -0.09 -18.73 17.96
C GLU A 135 1.08 -17.74 17.91
N LYS A 136 0.92 -16.63 17.18
CA LYS A 136 1.97 -15.61 16.96
C LYS A 136 3.28 -16.21 16.46
N CYS A 137 3.19 -17.29 15.68
CA CYS A 137 4.35 -18.07 15.24
C CYS A 137 4.91 -17.61 13.88
N ASN A 138 4.15 -16.83 13.11
CA ASN A 138 4.55 -16.33 11.80
C ASN A 138 4.01 -14.92 11.51
N GLU A 139 4.40 -13.95 12.34
CA GLU A 139 4.01 -12.53 12.19
C GLU A 139 4.43 -11.95 10.84
N LYS A 140 5.54 -12.45 10.27
CA LYS A 140 6.09 -11.99 9.01
C LYS A 140 5.09 -12.10 7.87
N ASN A 141 4.52 -13.29 7.65
CA ASN A 141 3.61 -13.49 6.52
C ASN A 141 2.32 -12.67 6.72
N PHE A 142 1.88 -12.51 7.96
CA PHE A 142 0.74 -11.66 8.26
C PHE A 142 0.99 -10.20 7.86
N VAL A 143 2.13 -9.64 8.26
CA VAL A 143 2.54 -8.26 7.90
C VAL A 143 2.69 -8.10 6.39
N LEU A 144 3.38 -9.02 5.71
CA LEU A 144 3.57 -8.96 4.26
C LEU A 144 2.25 -9.07 3.48
N CYS A 145 1.32 -9.91 3.96
CA CYS A 145 -0.02 -10.00 3.38
C CYS A 145 -0.74 -8.66 3.47
N LEU A 146 -0.74 -8.01 4.63
CA LEU A 146 -1.42 -6.73 4.84
C LEU A 146 -0.79 -5.58 4.03
N LEU A 147 0.53 -5.54 3.90
CA LEU A 147 1.20 -4.59 3.01
C LEU A 147 0.77 -4.78 1.55
N GLU A 148 0.61 -6.02 1.09
CA GLU A 148 0.10 -6.29 -0.26
C GLU A 148 -1.38 -5.91 -0.39
N VAL A 149 -2.21 -6.16 0.62
CA VAL A 149 -3.61 -5.69 0.66
C VAL A 149 -3.66 -4.17 0.52
N ALA A 150 -2.83 -3.44 1.27
CA ALA A 150 -2.73 -1.99 1.19
C ALA A 150 -2.31 -1.51 -0.21
N ARG A 151 -1.26 -2.13 -0.78
CA ARG A 151 -0.80 -1.81 -2.15
C ARG A 151 -1.89 -2.01 -3.20
N ARG A 152 -2.72 -3.05 -3.06
CA ARG A 152 -3.87 -3.26 -3.97
C ARG A 152 -4.99 -2.27 -3.71
N GLY A 153 -5.30 -1.97 -2.45
CA GLY A 153 -6.33 -1.00 -2.07
C GLY A 153 -6.01 0.42 -2.53
N ALA A 154 -4.73 0.82 -2.49
CA ALA A 154 -4.26 2.13 -2.94
C ALA A 154 -4.62 2.43 -4.40
N LYS A 155 -4.66 1.41 -5.27
CA LYS A 155 -5.07 1.53 -6.67
C LYS A 155 -6.52 1.98 -6.85
N PHE A 156 -7.35 1.78 -5.82
CA PHE A 156 -8.75 2.18 -5.78
C PHE A 156 -8.96 3.45 -4.94
N GLY A 157 -7.88 4.19 -4.64
CA GLY A 157 -7.95 5.44 -3.88
C GLY A 157 -8.07 5.28 -2.37
N MET A 158 -7.85 4.07 -1.82
CA MET A 158 -7.74 3.93 -0.38
C MET A 158 -6.44 4.54 0.14
N LEU A 159 -6.51 5.04 1.37
CA LEU A 159 -5.32 5.41 2.14
C LEU A 159 -4.39 4.20 2.24
N ALA A 160 -3.12 4.37 1.93
CA ALA A 160 -2.08 3.36 2.13
C ALA A 160 -1.23 3.67 3.40
N PRO A 161 -0.53 2.70 3.98
CA PRO A 161 0.54 2.93 4.96
C PRO A 161 1.67 3.78 4.37
N MET A 162 2.45 4.44 5.22
CA MET A 162 3.56 5.31 4.82
C MET A 162 4.58 4.56 3.97
N LEU A 163 4.89 3.32 4.32
CA LEU A 163 5.88 2.53 3.59
C LEU A 163 5.49 2.37 2.11
N ILE A 164 4.23 2.08 1.83
CA ILE A 164 3.73 1.92 0.46
C ILE A 164 3.70 3.24 -0.29
N GLN A 165 3.31 4.33 0.39
CA GLN A 165 3.34 5.68 -0.18
C GLN A 165 4.76 6.06 -0.65
N LEU A 166 5.76 5.84 0.21
CA LEU A 166 7.16 6.13 -0.11
C LEU A 166 7.70 5.24 -1.24
N GLU A 167 7.31 3.97 -1.29
CA GLU A 167 7.68 3.09 -2.41
C GLU A 167 7.15 3.60 -3.75
N GLU A 168 5.88 4.05 -3.80
CA GLU A 168 5.28 4.62 -5.00
C GLU A 168 5.95 5.95 -5.39
N GLU A 169 6.29 6.81 -4.41
CA GLU A 169 7.03 8.06 -4.65
C GLU A 169 8.40 7.80 -5.29
N ILE A 170 9.14 6.83 -4.76
CA ILE A 170 10.44 6.45 -5.30
C ILE A 170 10.29 5.88 -6.72
N GLU A 171 9.30 5.02 -6.97
CA GLU A 171 9.04 4.47 -8.30
C GLU A 171 8.66 5.55 -9.33
N GLU A 172 7.93 6.59 -8.92
CA GLU A 172 7.62 7.77 -9.74
C GLU A 172 8.90 8.56 -10.07
N GLU A 173 9.72 8.89 -9.06
CA GLU A 173 10.97 9.63 -9.26
C GLU A 173 11.93 8.92 -10.21
N ILE A 174 12.05 7.59 -10.10
CA ILE A 174 12.89 6.78 -11.00
C ILE A 174 12.36 6.86 -12.43
N ARG A 175 11.04 6.72 -12.62
CA ARG A 175 10.40 6.76 -13.95
C ARG A 175 10.59 8.12 -14.62
N ASP A 176 10.50 9.20 -13.86
CA ASP A 176 10.71 10.56 -14.36
C ASP A 176 12.18 10.77 -14.79
N GLN A 177 13.14 10.26 -14.02
CA GLN A 177 14.57 10.29 -14.40
C GLN A 177 14.85 9.49 -15.67
N GLU A 178 14.22 8.33 -15.84
CA GLU A 178 14.36 7.49 -17.04
C GLU A 178 13.75 8.15 -18.29
N ASN A 179 12.60 8.82 -18.15
CA ASN A 179 11.93 9.54 -19.25
C ASN A 179 12.66 10.82 -19.69
N LEU A 180 13.41 11.45 -18.77
CA LEU A 180 14.19 12.66 -19.07
C LEU A 180 15.48 12.39 -19.86
N GLY A 181 15.84 11.13 -20.13
CA GLY A 181 16.91 10.78 -21.07
C GLY A 181 18.20 11.57 -20.87
N GLU A 182 18.75 11.59 -19.65
CA GLU A 182 20.05 12.22 -19.44
C GLU A 182 21.15 11.41 -20.16
N PRO A 183 21.93 12.01 -21.08
CA PRO A 183 23.08 11.35 -21.65
C PRO A 183 24.12 11.17 -20.55
N ASN A 184 24.38 9.91 -20.19
CA ASN A 184 25.39 9.48 -19.22
C ASN A 184 26.67 10.35 -19.29
N PRO A 185 26.93 11.26 -18.32
CA PRO A 185 28.21 11.87 -18.13
C PRO A 185 28.97 11.02 -17.12
N SER A 186 29.29 9.78 -17.50
CA SER A 186 30.35 9.07 -16.80
C SER A 186 31.62 9.92 -16.87
N LEU A 187 32.17 10.22 -15.69
CA LEU A 187 33.46 10.86 -15.38
C LEU A 187 33.42 12.35 -15.01
N LEU A 188 33.02 12.68 -13.78
CA LEU A 188 33.77 13.64 -12.95
C LEU A 188 33.70 13.24 -11.46
N PRO A 189 34.84 13.09 -10.76
CA PRO A 189 34.86 12.85 -9.33
C PRO A 189 34.96 14.18 -8.55
N ILE A 190 34.62 14.13 -7.25
CA ILE A 190 35.02 15.07 -6.17
C ILE A 190 34.11 16.29 -5.93
N SER A 191 33.29 16.25 -4.87
CA SER A 191 33.58 16.90 -3.57
C SER A 191 32.33 17.12 -2.70
N ARG A 192 32.47 16.76 -1.42
CA ARG A 192 31.62 17.24 -0.32
C ARG A 192 31.55 18.77 -0.35
N ALA A 193 30.34 19.33 -0.43
CA ALA A 193 30.07 20.67 0.04
C ALA A 193 28.70 20.71 0.73
N PHE A 194 28.75 20.87 2.05
CA PHE A 194 27.63 21.33 2.87
C PHE A 194 27.04 22.59 2.26
N VAL A 195 25.73 22.60 1.98
CA VAL A 195 24.95 23.83 1.93
C VAL A 195 23.83 23.70 2.96
N ARG A 196 24.11 24.29 4.12
CA ARG A 196 23.14 24.63 5.15
C ARG A 196 22.14 25.60 4.53
N LYS A 197 20.85 25.29 4.56
CA LYS A 197 19.79 26.28 4.29
C LYS A 197 18.93 26.45 5.53
N GLU A 198 18.87 27.70 5.97
CA GLU A 198 18.21 28.21 7.16
C GLU A 198 16.68 28.12 7.11
N SER A 199 16.14 28.04 8.32
CA SER A 199 14.75 27.97 8.75
C SER A 199 13.83 29.07 8.19
N VAL A 200 12.63 28.70 7.73
CA VAL A 200 11.49 29.61 7.61
C VAL A 200 10.17 28.89 7.98
N VAL A 201 9.61 29.36 9.11
CA VAL A 201 8.19 29.43 9.52
C VAL A 201 7.35 28.14 9.54
N ASP A 202 7.02 27.77 10.78
CA ASP A 202 6.05 26.79 11.26
C ASP A 202 4.64 27.08 10.69
N LYS A 203 4.24 26.29 9.69
CA LYS A 203 2.84 25.95 9.44
C LYS A 203 2.69 24.49 9.87
N PRO A 204 1.59 24.10 10.54
CA PRO A 204 1.38 22.70 10.85
C PRO A 204 1.38 21.93 9.53
N GLU A 205 2.38 21.06 9.36
CA GLU A 205 2.41 20.13 8.24
C GLU A 205 1.10 19.35 8.28
N PRO A 206 0.32 19.31 7.18
CA PRO A 206 -0.81 18.41 7.13
C PRO A 206 -0.28 17.00 7.36
N ALA A 207 -0.98 16.21 8.19
CA ALA A 207 -0.59 14.83 8.48
C ALA A 207 -0.24 14.12 7.16
N PRO A 208 0.85 13.35 7.07
CA PRO A 208 1.37 12.83 5.79
C PRO A 208 0.29 12.19 4.91
N TYR A 209 -0.66 11.51 5.54
CA TYR A 209 -1.86 10.93 4.95
C TYR A 209 -2.75 11.90 4.13
N ALA A 210 -2.89 13.16 4.55
CA ALA A 210 -3.72 14.16 3.88
C ALA A 210 -3.11 14.68 2.57
N HIS A 211 -1.78 14.81 2.50
CA HIS A 211 -1.08 15.16 1.26
C HIS A 211 -1.29 14.07 0.19
N TRP A 212 -1.25 12.80 0.60
CA TRP A 212 -1.43 11.67 -0.30
C TRP A 212 -2.85 11.49 -0.81
N GLN A 213 -3.88 11.76 -0.01
CA GLN A 213 -5.27 11.79 -0.51
C GLN A 213 -5.44 12.80 -1.66
N GLN A 214 -4.82 13.97 -1.52
CA GLN A 214 -4.83 14.99 -2.56
C GLN A 214 -4.00 14.54 -3.78
N LYS A 215 -2.82 13.95 -3.56
CA LYS A 215 -1.96 13.40 -4.63
C LYS A 215 -2.64 12.26 -5.39
N GLN A 216 -3.34 11.34 -4.73
CA GLN A 216 -4.11 10.27 -5.38
C GLN A 216 -5.25 10.81 -6.24
N ARG A 217 -5.99 11.83 -5.76
CA ARG A 217 -6.97 12.55 -6.58
C ARG A 217 -6.32 13.18 -7.81
N VAL A 218 -5.19 13.86 -7.61
CA VAL A 218 -4.43 14.47 -8.70
C VAL A 218 -3.87 13.43 -9.67
N LEU A 219 -3.39 12.26 -9.22
CA LEU A 219 -2.93 11.16 -10.09
C LEU A 219 -4.07 10.50 -10.88
N CYS A 220 -5.28 10.47 -10.33
CA CYS A 220 -6.47 10.08 -11.09
C CYS A 220 -6.82 11.17 -12.13
N ASP A 221 -6.69 12.46 -11.78
CA ASP A 221 -6.89 13.59 -12.69
C ASP A 221 -5.76 13.73 -13.74
N MET A 222 -4.51 13.34 -13.44
CA MET A 222 -3.36 13.48 -14.34
C MET A 222 -3.31 12.38 -15.40
N ARG A 223 -3.91 11.21 -15.16
CA ARG A 223 -4.18 10.22 -16.23
C ARG A 223 -5.13 10.77 -17.30
N ASN A 224 -5.93 11.79 -16.98
CA ASN A 224 -6.81 12.50 -17.91
C ASN A 224 -6.03 13.40 -18.89
N LEU A 225 -4.81 13.82 -18.54
CA LEU A 225 -3.97 14.68 -19.39
C LEU A 225 -3.19 13.90 -20.45
N ASP A 226 -2.74 12.68 -20.16
CA ASP A 226 -2.07 11.81 -21.14
C ASP A 226 -3.04 11.37 -22.26
N GLU A 227 -4.32 11.16 -21.95
CA GLU A 227 -5.35 10.91 -22.98
C GLU A 227 -5.67 12.13 -23.84
N LEU A 228 -5.45 13.35 -23.32
CA LEU A 228 -5.63 14.58 -24.09
C LEU A 228 -4.45 14.83 -25.06
N VAL A 229 -3.25 14.33 -24.73
CA VAL A 229 -2.07 14.32 -25.61
C VAL A 229 -2.21 13.27 -26.72
N ASP A 230 -2.82 12.12 -26.43
CA ASP A 230 -3.17 11.12 -27.46
C ASP A 230 -4.37 11.54 -28.32
N ALA A 231 -5.40 12.17 -27.74
CA ALA A 231 -6.52 12.74 -28.48
C ALA A 231 -6.10 13.93 -29.36
N ALA A 232 -5.17 14.77 -28.90
CA ALA A 232 -4.60 15.86 -29.71
C ALA A 232 -3.71 15.34 -30.84
N SER A 233 -3.03 14.20 -30.64
CA SER A 233 -2.25 13.54 -31.69
C SER A 233 -3.14 12.89 -32.78
N LEU A 234 -4.33 12.39 -32.41
CA LEU A 234 -5.33 11.85 -33.33
C LEU A 234 -6.07 12.94 -34.13
N ILE A 235 -6.24 14.14 -33.59
CA ILE A 235 -6.88 15.27 -34.31
C ILE A 235 -5.95 15.85 -35.40
N CYS A 236 -4.63 15.70 -35.27
CA CYS A 236 -3.68 16.23 -36.25
C CYS A 236 -3.54 15.38 -37.53
N VAL A 237 -4.02 14.13 -37.56
CA VAL A 237 -3.93 13.25 -38.75
C VAL A 237 -5.11 13.45 -39.72
N CYS A 238 -6.19 14.11 -39.29
CA CYS A 238 -7.41 14.27 -40.12
C CYS A 238 -7.43 15.54 -41.00
N VAL A 239 -6.36 16.34 -41.05
CA VAL A 239 -6.32 17.60 -41.86
C VAL A 239 -5.46 17.47 -43.14
N PHE A 240 -4.81 16.32 -43.40
CA PHE A 240 -3.98 16.11 -44.61
C PHE A 240 -4.43 14.92 -45.49
N ALA A 241 -5.72 14.61 -45.50
CA ALA A 241 -6.31 13.74 -46.52
C ALA A 241 -7.52 14.42 -47.15
N SER A 242 -7.26 15.32 -48.11
CA SER A 242 -8.17 15.74 -49.18
C SER A 242 -7.46 15.58 -50.50
#